data_AF-A0A4R5IB97-F1
#
_entry.id   AF-A0A4R5IB97-F1
#
_cell.length_a   1.000
_cell.length_b   1.000
_cell.length_c   1.000
_cell.angle_alpha   90.00
_cell.angle_beta   90.00
_cell.angle_gamma   90.00
#
_symmetry.space_group_name_H-M   'P 1'
#
loop_
_entity.id
_entity.type
_entity.pdbx_description
1 polymer ?
#
loop_
_entity_poly.entity_id
_entity_poly.type
_entity_poly.pdbx_seq_one_letter_code
_entity_poly.pdbx_strand_id
1 'polypeptide(L)'
;MLVWALDASGRLRYVDHVPNGKACGCFCPACREPLIARHGEILAHSFAHDSGAECRWAHEAILHHVAKYLIARGGVFVVPPRHVVVRREGP
;
A
#
# COMPACT_ATOMS: atom_id res chain seq x y z
N MET A 1 5.55 -8.96 7.51
CA MET A 1 5.19 -7.90 8.47
C MET A 1 4.87 -6.63 7.67
N LEU A 2 3.66 -6.10 7.79
CA LEU A 2 3.21 -4.95 6.98
C LEU A 2 3.24 -3.68 7.83
N VAL A 3 3.57 -2.52 7.28
CA VAL A 3 3.56 -1.22 8.00
C VAL A 3 2.66 -0.17 7.35
N TRP A 4 2.10 -0.51 6.18
CA TRP A 4 1.11 0.27 5.45
C TRP A 4 -0.13 -0.57 5.18
N ALA A 5 -1.28 0.08 5.17
CA ALA A 5 -2.56 -0.53 4.83
C ALA A 5 -3.50 0.47 4.16
N LEU A 6 -4.62 -0.01 3.60
CA LEU A 6 -5.68 0.86 3.10
C LEU A 6 -6.75 1.06 4.17
N ASP A 7 -7.24 2.28 4.34
CA ASP A 7 -8.47 2.52 5.10
C ASP A 7 -9.72 2.18 4.26
N ALA A 8 -10.91 2.32 4.88
CA ALA A 8 -12.19 2.12 4.21
C ALA A 8 -12.43 3.05 2.99
N SER A 9 -11.73 4.17 2.89
CA SER A 9 -11.77 5.09 1.75
C SER A 9 -10.76 4.75 0.65
N GLY A 10 -10.00 3.66 0.81
CA GLY A 10 -8.95 3.25 -0.12
C GLY A 10 -7.68 4.09 -0.04
N ARG A 11 -7.49 4.88 1.03
CA ARG A 11 -6.30 5.70 1.24
C ARG A 11 -5.26 4.95 2.05
N LEU A 12 -3.99 5.11 1.69
CA LEU A 12 -2.88 4.56 2.46
C LEU A 12 -2.82 5.16 3.87
N ARG A 13 -2.54 4.31 4.85
CA ARG A 13 -2.28 4.65 6.23
C ARG A 13 -1.03 3.93 6.71
N TYR A 14 -0.18 4.70 7.39
CA TYR A 14 0.97 4.16 8.10
C TYR A 14 0.53 3.66 9.47
N VAL A 15 1.14 2.59 9.96
CA VAL A 15 0.72 1.92 11.20
C VAL A 15 0.70 2.86 12.40
N ASP A 16 1.59 3.83 12.50
CA ASP A 16 1.64 4.77 13.63
C ASP A 16 0.53 5.83 13.58
N HIS A 17 -0.17 5.96 12.45
CA HIS A 17 -1.19 6.99 12.23
C HIS A 17 -2.62 6.44 12.29
N VAL A 18 -2.81 5.25 12.87
CA VAL A 18 -4.12 4.62 13.05
C VAL A 18 -4.29 4.14 14.48
N PRO A 19 -5.53 3.99 14.98
CA PRO A 19 -5.77 3.35 16.28
C PRO A 19 -5.20 1.92 16.34
N ASN A 20 -4.71 1.52 17.51
CA ASN A 20 -4.24 0.15 17.75
C ASN A 20 -5.38 -0.87 17.62
N GLY A 21 -5.04 -2.11 17.29
CA GLY A 21 -5.99 -3.22 17.17
C GLY A 21 -6.90 -3.12 15.95
N LYS A 22 -8.09 -3.73 16.05
CA LYS A 22 -9.11 -3.74 14.98
C LYS A 22 -9.73 -2.37 14.73
N ALA A 23 -9.61 -1.44 15.69
CA ALA A 23 -10.10 -0.08 15.56
C ALA A 23 -9.39 0.72 14.46
N CYS A 24 -8.26 0.23 13.92
CA CYS A 24 -7.62 0.84 12.76
C CYS A 24 -8.54 0.91 11.53
N GLY A 25 -9.51 -0.02 11.40
CA GLY A 25 -10.40 -0.09 10.24
C GLY A 25 -9.64 -0.26 8.91
N CYS A 26 -8.47 -0.88 8.96
CA CYS A 26 -7.58 -1.04 7.82
C CYS A 26 -7.74 -2.40 7.14
N PHE A 27 -7.35 -2.45 5.87
CA PHE A 27 -7.47 -3.62 5.01
C PHE A 27 -6.17 -3.89 4.28
N CYS A 28 -5.91 -5.17 4.01
CA CYS A 28 -4.79 -5.60 3.19
C CYS A 28 -4.97 -5.09 1.75
N PRO A 29 -3.97 -4.38 1.17
CA PRO A 29 -4.08 -3.90 -0.20
C PRO A 29 -4.18 -5.01 -1.26
N ALA A 30 -3.78 -6.25 -0.91
CA ALA A 30 -3.81 -7.38 -1.82
C ALA A 30 -5.11 -8.20 -1.72
N CYS A 31 -5.41 -8.75 -0.54
CA CYS A 31 -6.57 -9.64 -0.35
C CYS A 31 -7.82 -8.94 0.16
N ARG A 32 -7.74 -7.65 0.56
CA ARG A 32 -8.83 -6.86 1.16
C ARG A 32 -9.35 -7.39 2.50
N GLU A 33 -8.67 -8.36 3.11
CA GLU A 33 -9.02 -8.82 4.44
C GLU A 33 -8.76 -7.70 5.49
N PRO A 34 -9.62 -7.59 6.52
CA PRO A 34 -9.35 -6.73 7.66
C PRO A 34 -8.00 -7.01 8.32
N LEU A 35 -7.36 -5.93 8.76
CA LEU A 35 -6.09 -5.98 9.47
C LEU A 35 -6.27 -5.56 10.94
N ILE A 36 -5.35 -6.03 11.76
CA ILE A 36 -5.13 -5.61 13.14
C ILE A 36 -3.87 -4.76 13.16
N ALA A 37 -3.95 -3.50 13.59
CA ALA A 37 -2.76 -2.73 13.94
C ALA A 37 -2.17 -3.29 15.25
N ARG A 38 -0.86 -3.50 15.27
CA ARG A 38 -0.10 -4.00 16.42
C ARG A 38 0.93 -2.95 16.78
N HIS A 39 0.61 -2.13 17.78
CA HIS A 39 1.56 -1.21 18.41
C HIS A 39 2.22 -1.93 19.58
N GLY A 40 3.42 -2.45 19.35
CA GLY A 40 4.20 -3.11 20.39
C GLY A 40 5.16 -2.14 21.07
N GLU A 41 5.33 -2.26 22.39
CA GLU A 41 6.34 -1.49 23.12
C GLU A 41 7.76 -2.07 22.94
N ILE A 42 7.85 -3.36 22.60
CA ILE A 42 9.12 -4.09 22.37
C ILE A 42 9.31 -4.41 20.89
N LEU A 43 8.25 -4.90 20.23
CA LEU A 43 8.28 -5.26 18.81
C LEU A 43 7.87 -4.06 17.94
N ALA A 44 8.49 -3.95 16.77
CA ALA A 44 8.16 -2.90 15.81
C ALA A 44 6.68 -2.93 15.43
N HIS A 45 6.11 -1.74 15.28
CA HIS A 45 4.71 -1.58 14.92
C HIS A 45 4.42 -2.20 13.55
N SER A 46 3.32 -2.94 13.46
CA SER A 46 2.96 -3.63 12.22
C SER A 46 1.47 -3.88 12.10
N PHE A 47 1.03 -4.28 10.91
CA PHE A 47 -0.28 -4.85 10.66
C PHE A 47 -0.19 -6.37 10.47
N ALA A 48 -1.24 -7.06 10.89
CA ALA A 48 -1.45 -8.47 10.64
C ALA A 48 -2.89 -8.74 10.20
N HIS A 49 -3.09 -9.80 9.40
CA HIS A 49 -4.42 -10.26 9.02
C HIS A 49 -5.20 -10.74 10.25
N ASP A 50 -6.48 -10.39 10.31
CA ASP A 50 -7.35 -10.74 11.44
C ASP A 50 -7.50 -12.26 11.58
N SER A 51 -7.53 -12.99 10.46
CA SER A 51 -7.53 -14.46 10.45
C SER A 51 -6.22 -15.09 10.95
N GLY A 52 -5.13 -14.31 11.04
CA GLY A 52 -3.78 -14.83 11.25
C GLY A 52 -3.15 -15.45 10.00
N ALA A 53 -3.84 -15.43 8.85
CA ALA A 53 -3.31 -15.96 7.60
C ALA A 53 -2.17 -15.10 7.03
N GLU A 54 -1.23 -15.75 6.36
CA GLU A 54 -0.20 -15.07 5.59
C GLU A 54 -0.70 -14.78 4.17
N CYS A 55 -0.63 -13.52 3.74
CA CYS A 55 -0.94 -13.13 2.38
C CYS A 55 0.37 -12.92 1.60
N ARG A 56 0.71 -13.89 0.74
CA ARG A 56 1.94 -13.87 -0.06
C ARG A 56 2.10 -12.64 -0.95
N TRP A 57 1.00 -11.98 -1.31
CA TRP A 57 0.96 -10.81 -2.19
C TRP A 57 0.99 -9.47 -1.45
N ALA A 58 0.86 -9.47 -0.12
CA ALA A 58 0.68 -8.24 0.65
C ALA A 58 1.87 -7.29 0.54
N HIS A 59 3.10 -7.80 0.60
CA HIS A 59 4.31 -6.98 0.51
C HIS A 59 4.42 -6.30 -0.85
N GLU A 60 4.23 -7.05 -1.95
CA GLU A 60 4.30 -6.50 -3.30
C GLU A 60 3.22 -5.42 -3.51
N ALA A 61 1.98 -5.72 -3.14
CA ALA A 61 0.87 -4.78 -3.27
C ALA A 61 1.15 -3.47 -2.50
N ILE A 62 1.67 -3.56 -1.28
CA ILE A 62 2.06 -2.37 -0.49
C ILE A 62 3.12 -1.55 -1.23
N LEU A 63 4.17 -2.18 -1.75
CA LEU A 63 5.24 -1.47 -2.48
C LEU A 63 4.68 -0.71 -3.69
N HIS A 64 3.81 -1.36 -4.47
CA HIS A 64 3.16 -0.71 -5.62
C HIS A 64 2.29 0.47 -5.18
N HIS A 65 1.48 0.31 -4.13
CA HIS A 65 0.62 1.39 -3.64
C HIS A 65 1.43 2.58 -3.12
N VAL A 66 2.48 2.32 -2.32
CA VAL A 66 3.36 3.38 -1.78
C VAL A 66 4.10 4.09 -2.90
N ALA A 67 4.65 3.36 -3.87
CA ALA A 67 5.32 3.96 -5.02
C ALA A 67 4.36 4.86 -5.82
N LYS A 68 3.15 4.39 -6.13
CA LYS A 68 2.12 5.19 -6.82
C LYS A 68 1.73 6.43 -6.01
N TYR A 69 1.61 6.32 -4.69
CA TYR A 69 1.32 7.45 -3.81
C TYR A 69 2.43 8.51 -3.84
N LEU A 70 3.70 8.09 -3.75
CA LEU A 70 4.84 9.01 -3.80
C LEU A 70 4.97 9.69 -5.17
N ILE A 71 4.78 8.94 -6.26
CA ILE A 71 4.79 9.50 -7.62
C ILE A 71 3.65 10.52 -7.79
N ALA A 72 2.43 10.16 -7.39
CA ALA A 72 1.28 11.05 -7.50
C ALA A 72 1.45 12.33 -6.67
N ARG A 73 2.07 12.22 -5.48
CA ARG A 73 2.33 13.37 -4.59
C ARG A 73 3.50 14.23 -5.08
N GLY A 74 4.53 13.64 -5.67
CA GLY A 74 5.68 14.35 -6.24
C GLY A 74 5.36 15.02 -7.59
N GLY A 75 4.34 14.53 -8.31
CA GLY A 75 3.86 15.10 -9.58
C GLY A 75 4.76 14.83 -10.79
N VAL A 76 6.02 14.44 -10.57
CA VAL A 76 7.01 14.12 -11.61
C VAL A 76 7.76 12.85 -11.24
N PHE A 77 7.95 11.96 -12.20
CA PHE A 77 8.80 10.78 -12.08
C PHE A 77 9.57 10.58 -13.39
N VAL A 78 10.88 10.35 -13.29
CA VAL A 78 11.73 10.13 -14.46
C VAL A 78 11.69 8.66 -14.84
N VAL A 79 11.37 8.38 -16.10
CA VAL A 79 11.41 7.03 -16.67
C VAL A 79 12.66 6.87 -17.54
N PRO A 80 13.14 5.64 -17.78
CA PRO A 80 14.19 5.40 -18.78
C PRO A 80 13.80 5.97 -20.16
N PRO A 81 14.79 6.35 -21.00
CA PRO A 81 14.53 6.85 -22.35
C PRO A 81 13.60 5.90 -23.13
N ARG A 82 12.57 6.46 -23.76
CA ARG A 82 11.63 5.68 -24.58
C ARG A 82 11.80 6.05 -26.05
N HIS A 83 12.01 5.03 -26.88
CA HIS A 83 11.89 5.17 -28.32
C HIS A 83 10.40 5.14 -28.67
N VAL A 84 9.84 6.30 -29.03
CA VAL A 84 8.44 6.39 -29.47
C VAL A 84 8.43 6.52 -30.99
N VAL A 85 7.82 5.55 -31.67
CA VAL A 85 7.56 5.63 -33.12
C VAL A 85 6.16 6.20 -33.29
N VAL A 86 6.07 7.49 -33.63
CA VAL A 86 4.79 8.12 -33.96
C VAL A 86 4.49 7.86 -35.43
N ARG A 87 3.53 6.97 -35.71
CA ARG A 87 2.96 6.86 -37.06
C ARG A 87 1.83 7.88 -37.18
N ARG A 88 1.95 8.80 -38.14
CA ARG A 88 0.82 9.64 -38.55
C ARG A 88 0.05 8.87 -39.61
N GLU A 89 -1.17 8.48 -39.30
CA GLU A 89 -2.12 8.03 -40.33
C GLU A 89 -2.73 9.28 -40.97
N GLY A 90 -2.51 9.43 -42.28
CA GLY A 90 -3.17 10.44 -43.10
C GLY A 90 -4.59 10.01 -43.48
N PRO A 91 -5.38 10.90 -44.10
CA PRO A 91 -6.77 10.61 -44.48
C PRO A 91 -6.91 9.42 -45.42
#